data_AF-A0A950FF61-F1
#
_entry.id   AF-A0A950FF61-F1
#
_cell.length_a   1.000
_cell.length_b   1.000
_cell.length_c   1.000
_cell.angle_alpha   90.00
_cell.angle_beta   90.00
_cell.angle_gamma   90.00
#
_symmetry.space_group_name_H-M   'P 1'
#
loop_
_entity.id
_entity.type
_entity.pdbx_description
1 polymer ?
#
loop_
_entity_poly.entity_id
_entity_poly.type
_entity_poly.pdbx_seq_one_letter_code
_entity_poly.pdbx_strand_id
1 'polypeptide(L)'
;MKLKYGLISADSHAQLHKNAFTSRMSHAKFGDRIPHVIETTDKSMMAEPSDQAVERWVVNGKVVDTRGVTNCPAIMGDPHRTYTPQRWDEVLPAIYDPIARLEVLDSDRVDAEVLFPNPPVQNATFFQGDAELELACVKAYNDAINEWRQASDRYIPLALVPYLSGIEAAVAEVERVAELGMRGVLMIAEPSNAVKPAGDTIFRIASSNPALGALNHFNDPYWDPLWAACQDGGISIHWHTSAGIQLRVPLWRGYIRGQMLAAHAPATFAVLAQFLPNLI
;
A
#
# COMPACT_ATOMS: atom_id res chain seq x y z
N MET A 1 13.07 -15.16 15.70
CA MET A 1 13.77 -14.00 16.28
C MET A 1 13.67 -13.95 17.81
N LYS A 2 14.75 -13.58 18.51
CA LYS A 2 14.76 -13.21 19.93
C LYS A 2 14.62 -11.68 20.06
N LEU A 3 13.71 -11.19 20.91
CA LEU A 3 13.53 -9.76 21.16
C LEU A 3 14.66 -9.23 22.07
N LYS A 4 15.32 -8.15 21.65
CA LYS A 4 16.37 -7.45 22.39
C LYS A 4 15.82 -6.27 23.20
N TYR A 5 14.89 -5.51 22.64
CA TYR A 5 14.31 -4.31 23.24
C TYR A 5 12.86 -4.51 23.71
N GLY A 6 12.19 -5.55 23.23
CA GLY A 6 10.78 -5.84 23.49
C GLY A 6 9.82 -5.02 22.63
N LEU A 7 10.28 -4.37 21.55
CA LEU A 7 9.45 -3.48 20.72
C LEU A 7 9.27 -4.05 19.31
N ILE A 8 8.02 -4.29 18.91
CA ILE A 8 7.65 -4.63 17.54
C ILE A 8 6.79 -3.51 16.98
N SER A 9 7.22 -2.92 15.87
CA SER A 9 6.43 -1.92 15.16
C SER A 9 5.31 -2.61 14.38
N ALA A 10 4.06 -2.36 14.75
CA ALA A 10 2.90 -2.94 14.09
C ALA A 10 2.49 -2.20 12.80
N ASP A 11 3.07 -1.03 12.53
CA ASP A 11 2.81 -0.23 11.34
C ASP A 11 4.09 0.48 10.88
N SER A 12 4.65 -0.01 9.80
CA SER A 12 5.79 0.58 9.11
C SER A 12 5.64 0.35 7.62
N HIS A 13 6.25 1.21 6.80
CA HIS A 13 6.12 1.11 5.34
C HIS A 13 7.46 0.83 4.69
N ALA A 14 7.50 -0.11 3.75
CA ALA A 14 8.65 -0.37 2.89
C ALA A 14 8.35 0.14 1.48
N GLN A 15 9.28 0.94 0.94
CA GLN A 15 9.24 1.35 -0.45
C GLN A 15 9.96 0.29 -1.28
N LEU A 16 9.32 -0.26 -2.30
CA LEU A 16 10.05 -1.09 -3.26
C LEU A 16 10.95 -0.20 -4.11
N HIS A 17 12.12 -0.69 -4.50
CA HIS A 17 13.00 0.04 -5.43
C HIS A 17 12.23 0.45 -6.71
N LYS A 18 12.56 1.61 -7.32
CA LYS A 18 11.81 2.16 -8.47
C LYS A 18 11.67 1.20 -9.66
N ASN A 19 12.61 0.27 -9.80
CA ASN A 19 12.62 -0.72 -10.88
C ASN A 19 11.98 -2.05 -10.49
N ALA A 20 11.42 -2.21 -9.29
CA ALA A 20 10.96 -3.50 -8.78
C ALA A 20 9.90 -4.17 -9.68
N PHE A 21 9.02 -3.37 -10.29
CA PHE A 21 7.99 -3.84 -11.21
C PHE A 21 8.54 -4.04 -12.63
N THR A 22 9.29 -3.09 -13.18
CA THR A 22 9.88 -3.17 -14.53
C THR A 22 10.88 -4.32 -14.66
N SER A 23 11.55 -4.71 -13.57
CA SER A 23 12.44 -5.87 -13.57
C SER A 23 11.72 -7.22 -13.46
N ARG A 24 10.43 -7.25 -13.09
CA ARG A 24 9.67 -8.49 -12.80
C ARG A 24 8.49 -8.71 -13.75
N MET A 25 8.02 -7.68 -14.43
CA MET A 25 6.88 -7.75 -15.34
C MET A 25 7.33 -7.77 -16.80
N SER A 26 6.57 -8.47 -17.65
CA SER A 26 6.88 -8.55 -19.08
C SER A 26 6.59 -7.23 -19.79
N HIS A 27 7.64 -6.51 -20.18
CA HIS A 27 7.53 -5.32 -21.03
C HIS A 27 6.86 -5.63 -22.37
N ALA A 28 7.10 -6.80 -22.97
CA ALA A 28 6.46 -7.20 -24.22
C ALA A 28 4.94 -7.33 -24.09
N LYS A 29 4.45 -7.70 -22.89
CA LYS A 29 3.01 -7.89 -22.62
C LYS A 29 2.33 -6.62 -22.14
N PHE A 30 2.95 -5.91 -21.20
CA PHE A 30 2.30 -4.81 -20.49
C PHE A 30 2.80 -3.42 -20.93
N GLY A 31 3.95 -3.33 -21.60
CA GLY A 31 4.53 -2.06 -22.06
C GLY A 31 4.54 -1.00 -20.94
N ASP A 32 4.06 0.19 -21.26
CA ASP A 32 3.99 1.33 -20.34
C ASP A 32 2.89 1.21 -19.27
N ARG A 33 2.15 0.09 -19.25
CA ARG A 33 1.15 -0.18 -18.19
C ARG A 33 1.81 -0.63 -16.89
N ILE A 34 3.04 -1.15 -16.95
CA ILE A 34 3.82 -1.58 -15.79
C ILE A 34 3.99 -0.39 -14.83
N PRO A 35 3.88 -0.56 -13.50
CA PRO A 35 4.20 0.49 -12.55
C PRO A 35 5.64 1.01 -12.73
N HIS A 36 5.79 2.31 -13.00
CA HIS A 36 7.11 2.93 -13.19
C HIS A 36 7.09 4.41 -12.81
N VAL A 37 8.27 5.00 -12.66
CA VAL A 37 8.43 6.43 -12.39
C VAL A 37 8.69 7.16 -13.70
N ILE A 38 8.00 8.29 -13.91
CA ILE A 38 8.26 9.24 -15.01
C ILE A 38 8.76 10.57 -14.45
N GLU A 39 9.54 11.31 -15.23
CA GLU A 39 9.81 12.73 -14.98
C GLU A 39 8.71 13.59 -15.62
N THR A 40 8.30 14.66 -14.95
CA THR A 40 7.30 15.60 -15.45
C THR A 40 7.54 17.02 -14.93
N THR A 41 7.20 18.01 -15.75
CA THR A 41 7.08 19.43 -15.38
C THR A 41 5.63 19.90 -15.38
N ASP A 42 4.67 18.98 -15.55
CA ASP A 42 3.25 19.28 -15.53
C ASP A 42 2.81 19.61 -14.10
N LYS A 43 2.52 20.90 -13.87
CA LYS A 43 2.07 21.44 -12.58
C LYS A 43 0.77 20.80 -12.09
N SER A 44 -0.05 20.25 -12.97
CA SER A 44 -1.28 19.53 -12.59
C SER A 44 -0.99 18.20 -11.89
N MET A 45 0.23 17.66 -12.04
CA MET A 45 0.70 16.42 -11.41
C MET A 45 1.42 16.69 -10.07
N MET A 46 1.32 17.90 -9.53
CA MET A 46 2.03 18.32 -8.32
C MET A 46 1.02 18.78 -7.25
N ALA A 47 1.17 18.28 -6.03
CA ALA A 47 0.38 18.75 -4.89
C ALA A 47 0.67 20.23 -4.58
N GLU A 48 1.92 20.64 -4.75
CA GLU A 48 2.39 22.03 -4.67
C GLU A 48 3.09 22.37 -6.01
N PRO A 49 2.46 23.18 -6.87
CA PRO A 49 3.03 23.53 -8.18
C PRO A 49 4.43 24.13 -8.08
N SER A 50 5.35 23.62 -8.90
CA SER A 50 6.75 24.07 -9.00
C SER A 50 7.18 24.14 -10.46
N ASP A 51 8.21 24.93 -10.76
CA ASP A 51 8.86 24.96 -12.08
C ASP A 51 9.96 23.88 -12.22
N GLN A 52 10.28 23.18 -11.13
CA GLN A 52 11.26 22.10 -11.14
C GLN A 52 10.67 20.81 -11.72
N ALA A 53 11.51 20.05 -12.43
CA ALA A 53 11.14 18.71 -12.87
C ALA A 53 11.04 17.77 -11.66
N VAL A 54 9.90 17.11 -11.53
CA VAL A 54 9.62 16.14 -10.46
C VAL A 54 9.38 14.76 -11.06
N GLU A 55 9.41 13.74 -10.21
CA GLU A 55 9.15 12.36 -10.60
C GLU A 55 7.83 11.86 -10.02
N ARG A 56 7.09 11.05 -10.80
CA ARG A 56 5.78 10.52 -10.40
C ARG A 56 5.63 9.07 -10.78
N TRP A 57 5.04 8.29 -9.87
CA TRP A 57 4.60 6.93 -10.18
C TRP A 57 3.44 6.95 -11.15
N VAL A 58 3.50 6.08 -12.15
CA VAL A 58 2.47 5.83 -13.15
C VAL A 58 2.13 4.35 -13.14
N VAL A 59 0.83 4.04 -13.16
CA VAL A 59 0.29 2.69 -13.32
C VAL A 59 -0.78 2.74 -14.39
N ASN A 60 -0.70 1.85 -15.38
CA ASN A 60 -1.64 1.81 -16.49
C ASN A 60 -1.82 3.20 -17.18
N GLY A 61 -0.71 3.93 -17.37
CA GLY A 61 -0.71 5.27 -17.96
C GLY A 61 -1.31 6.38 -17.10
N LYS A 62 -1.70 6.10 -15.84
CA LYS A 62 -2.27 7.08 -14.91
C LYS A 62 -1.29 7.41 -13.80
N VAL A 63 -1.10 8.70 -13.53
CA VAL A 63 -0.36 9.15 -12.35
C VAL A 63 -1.06 8.64 -11.10
N VAL A 64 -0.30 8.00 -10.22
CA VAL A 64 -0.76 7.42 -8.97
C VAL A 64 -1.12 8.55 -8.00
N ASP A 65 -0.17 9.44 -7.71
CA ASP A 65 -0.31 10.47 -6.69
C ASP A 65 0.50 11.71 -7.08
N THR A 66 0.10 12.89 -6.62
CA THR A 66 0.79 14.17 -6.85
C THR A 66 1.73 14.58 -5.72
N ARG A 67 1.73 13.84 -4.59
CA ARG A 67 2.53 14.12 -3.38
C ARG A 67 4.04 13.91 -3.59
N GLY A 68 4.46 12.96 -4.42
CA GLY A 68 5.87 12.61 -4.59
C GLY A 68 6.08 11.14 -4.95
N VAL A 69 7.32 10.68 -4.91
CA VAL A 69 7.68 9.29 -5.26
C VAL A 69 7.57 8.32 -4.07
N THR A 70 7.62 8.82 -2.84
CA THR A 70 7.57 7.96 -1.63
C THR A 70 6.96 8.72 -0.45
N ASN A 71 6.09 8.08 0.33
CA ASN A 71 5.59 8.64 1.59
C ASN A 71 6.54 8.24 2.74
N CYS A 72 7.48 9.12 3.08
CA CYS A 72 8.41 8.92 4.19
C CYS A 72 8.75 10.21 4.97
N PRO A 73 7.80 11.14 5.21
CA PRO A 73 8.11 12.47 5.74
C PRO A 73 8.77 12.46 7.13
N ALA A 74 8.60 11.37 7.90
CA ALA A 74 9.20 11.23 9.22
C ALA A 74 10.74 11.11 9.20
N ILE A 75 11.33 10.54 8.14
CA ILE A 75 12.79 10.35 8.02
C ILE A 75 13.48 11.50 7.28
N MET A 76 12.71 12.37 6.60
CA MET A 76 13.24 13.44 5.75
C MET A 76 13.87 14.61 6.51
N GLY A 77 13.95 14.55 7.84
CA GLY A 77 14.54 15.61 8.68
C GLY A 77 13.69 16.87 8.82
N ASP A 78 12.56 16.98 8.11
CA ASP A 78 11.59 18.05 8.30
C ASP A 78 10.82 17.86 9.62
N PRO A 79 11.00 18.75 10.63
CA PRO A 79 10.32 18.62 11.91
C PRO A 79 8.79 18.71 11.79
N HIS A 80 8.29 19.33 10.72
CA HIS A 80 6.85 19.46 10.45
C HIS A 80 6.29 18.33 9.58
N ARG A 81 7.15 17.46 9.03
CA ARG A 81 6.76 16.29 8.22
C ARG A 81 5.83 16.67 7.06
N THR A 82 6.09 17.82 6.46
CA THR A 82 5.33 18.41 5.35
C THR A 82 5.87 18.03 3.99
N TYR A 83 7.13 17.59 3.94
CA TYR A 83 7.82 17.24 2.70
C TYR A 83 7.87 15.72 2.45
N THR A 84 7.59 15.35 1.21
CA THR A 84 7.83 14.00 0.67
C THR A 84 8.76 14.11 -0.54
N PRO A 85 9.69 13.15 -0.75
CA PRO A 85 10.60 13.14 -1.88
C PRO A 85 9.91 13.43 -3.21
N GLN A 86 10.39 14.45 -3.93
CA GLN A 86 9.86 14.79 -5.27
C GLN A 86 10.56 14.02 -6.38
N ARG A 87 11.79 13.57 -6.12
CA ARG A 87 12.60 12.73 -6.99
C ARG A 87 13.13 11.51 -6.23
N TRP A 88 13.43 10.44 -6.96
CA TRP A 88 13.90 9.17 -6.39
C TRP A 88 15.25 9.27 -5.71
N ASP A 89 16.14 10.13 -6.19
CA ASP A 89 17.46 10.38 -5.61
C ASP A 89 17.40 11.06 -4.23
N GLU A 90 16.26 11.66 -3.88
CA GLU A 90 16.00 12.18 -2.53
C GLU A 90 15.57 11.08 -1.55
N VAL A 91 15.17 9.90 -2.03
CA VAL A 91 14.71 8.79 -1.18
C VAL A 91 15.92 8.16 -0.49
N LEU A 92 15.92 8.15 0.84
CA LEU A 92 17.01 7.57 1.63
C LEU A 92 17.06 6.04 1.46
N PRO A 93 18.26 5.43 1.38
CA PRO A 93 18.41 3.97 1.23
C PRO A 93 17.60 3.15 2.24
N ALA A 94 17.57 3.55 3.53
CA ALA A 94 16.82 2.84 4.56
C ALA A 94 15.30 2.70 4.31
N ILE A 95 14.76 3.44 3.32
CA ILE A 95 13.36 3.36 2.93
C ILE A 95 13.10 2.24 1.90
N TYR A 96 14.08 1.90 1.06
CA TYR A 96 13.93 0.91 -0.01
C TYR A 96 14.96 -0.23 -0.05
N ASP A 97 16.03 -0.16 0.74
CA ASP A 97 17.06 -1.19 0.90
C ASP A 97 16.87 -1.91 2.25
N PRO A 98 16.56 -3.22 2.24
CA PRO A 98 16.35 -3.98 3.46
C PRO A 98 17.58 -4.10 4.34
N ILE A 99 18.80 -4.00 3.79
CA ILE A 99 20.02 -4.07 4.60
C ILE A 99 20.26 -2.74 5.32
N ALA A 100 20.14 -1.62 4.60
CA ALA A 100 20.28 -0.29 5.19
C ALA A 100 19.25 -0.02 6.30
N ARG A 101 18.03 -0.58 6.17
CA ARG A 101 16.97 -0.37 7.16
C ARG A 101 17.25 -1.06 8.50
N LEU A 102 18.03 -2.14 8.54
CA LEU A 102 18.37 -2.84 9.79
C LEU A 102 19.11 -1.92 10.76
N GLU A 103 19.98 -1.05 10.24
CA GLU A 103 20.72 -0.06 11.04
C GLU A 103 19.78 0.97 11.69
N VAL A 104 18.75 1.39 10.96
CA VAL A 104 17.71 2.30 11.48
C VAL A 104 16.90 1.61 12.58
N LEU A 105 16.49 0.35 12.38
CA LEU A 105 15.79 -0.41 13.42
C LEU A 105 16.63 -0.55 14.70
N ASP A 106 17.94 -0.75 14.57
CA ASP A 106 18.84 -0.86 15.72
C ASP A 106 19.02 0.48 16.45
N SER A 107 19.13 1.58 15.70
CA SER A 107 19.17 2.94 16.25
C SER A 107 17.89 3.30 17.01
N ASP A 108 16.73 2.95 16.44
CA ASP A 108 15.41 3.24 17.01
C ASP A 108 14.99 2.23 18.09
N ARG A 109 15.80 1.19 18.33
CA ARG A 109 15.55 0.12 19.29
C ARG A 109 14.26 -0.66 19.02
N VAL A 110 13.98 -0.91 17.74
CA VAL A 110 12.84 -1.70 17.26
C VAL A 110 13.34 -3.09 16.87
N ASP A 111 12.80 -4.15 17.48
CA ASP A 111 13.25 -5.52 17.20
C ASP A 111 12.74 -6.05 15.86
N ALA A 112 11.49 -5.76 15.51
CA ALA A 112 10.86 -6.19 14.27
C ALA A 112 9.79 -5.18 13.82
N GLU A 113 9.39 -5.26 12.57
CA GLU A 113 8.35 -4.40 12.01
C GLU A 113 7.46 -5.13 11.00
N VAL A 114 6.18 -4.77 11.02
CA VAL A 114 5.21 -5.13 9.97
C VAL A 114 5.35 -4.12 8.83
N LEU A 115 5.55 -4.62 7.60
CA LEU A 115 5.79 -3.77 6.43
C LEU A 115 4.55 -3.70 5.53
N PHE A 116 3.88 -2.55 5.60
CA PHE A 116 2.88 -2.10 4.65
C PHE A 116 3.53 -1.55 3.37
N PRO A 117 2.80 -1.54 2.24
CA PRO A 117 3.31 -0.99 0.99
C PRO A 117 3.43 0.54 1.04
N ASN A 118 4.30 1.07 0.18
CA ASN A 118 4.36 2.48 -0.22
C ASN A 118 3.97 2.59 -1.73
N PRO A 119 3.86 3.80 -2.35
CA PRO A 119 3.66 3.93 -3.79
C PRO A 119 4.60 3.03 -4.61
N PRO A 120 4.14 2.51 -5.76
CA PRO A 120 2.92 2.87 -6.48
C PRO A 120 1.64 2.17 -5.99
N VAL A 121 1.72 1.31 -4.96
CA VAL A 121 0.55 0.59 -4.43
C VAL A 121 -0.43 1.58 -3.82
N GLN A 122 -1.67 1.62 -4.30
CA GLN A 122 -2.70 2.52 -3.79
C GLN A 122 -3.71 1.75 -2.96
N ASN A 123 -3.85 2.10 -1.68
CA ASN A 123 -4.82 1.46 -0.79
C ASN A 123 -4.75 -0.07 -0.85
N ALA A 124 -3.54 -0.65 -0.89
CA ALA A 124 -3.30 -2.09 -1.05
C ALA A 124 -3.74 -2.73 -2.38
N THR A 125 -3.94 -1.95 -3.46
CA THR A 125 -4.45 -2.49 -4.73
C THR A 125 -3.80 -1.87 -5.97
N PHE A 126 -4.13 -2.47 -7.12
CA PHE A 126 -3.77 -2.03 -8.48
C PHE A 126 -5.01 -1.92 -9.39
N PHE A 127 -6.07 -1.29 -8.89
CA PHE A 127 -7.36 -1.19 -9.60
C PHE A 127 -7.39 -0.29 -10.84
N GLN A 128 -6.26 0.33 -11.19
CA GLN A 128 -6.15 1.16 -12.39
C GLN A 128 -6.20 0.31 -13.67
N GLY A 129 -5.91 -0.99 -13.58
CA GLY A 129 -5.84 -1.95 -14.69
C GLY A 129 -7.02 -2.91 -14.84
N ASP A 130 -6.86 -3.85 -15.77
CA ASP A 130 -7.68 -5.06 -15.86
C ASP A 130 -7.15 -6.13 -14.87
N ALA A 131 -7.87 -7.26 -14.78
CA ALA A 131 -7.50 -8.36 -13.90
C ALA A 131 -6.09 -8.90 -14.16
N GLU A 132 -5.68 -8.97 -15.43
CA GLU A 132 -4.38 -9.49 -15.81
C GLU A 132 -3.23 -8.57 -15.38
N LEU A 133 -3.39 -7.25 -15.53
CA LEU A 133 -2.41 -6.29 -15.03
C LEU A 133 -2.38 -6.27 -13.49
N GLU A 134 -3.54 -6.28 -12.84
CA GLU A 134 -3.63 -6.31 -11.37
C GLU A 134 -2.86 -7.51 -10.81
N LEU A 135 -3.16 -8.72 -11.29
CA LEU A 135 -2.50 -9.94 -10.85
C LEU A 135 -0.99 -9.88 -11.06
N ALA A 136 -0.54 -9.39 -12.23
CA ALA A 136 0.88 -9.25 -12.50
C ALA A 136 1.56 -8.23 -11.56
N CYS A 137 0.91 -7.11 -11.24
CA CYS A 137 1.42 -6.13 -10.28
C CYS A 137 1.46 -6.69 -8.86
N VAL A 138 0.41 -7.40 -8.43
CA VAL A 138 0.33 -8.06 -7.11
C VAL A 138 1.46 -9.06 -6.94
N LYS A 139 1.66 -9.96 -7.92
CA LYS A 139 2.75 -10.95 -7.87
C LYS A 139 4.12 -10.28 -7.86
N ALA A 140 4.34 -9.27 -8.71
CA ALA A 140 5.60 -8.54 -8.75
C ALA A 140 5.89 -7.81 -7.43
N TYR A 141 4.86 -7.21 -6.80
CA TYR A 141 4.98 -6.61 -5.47
C TYR A 141 5.31 -7.68 -4.41
N ASN A 142 4.57 -8.79 -4.37
CA ASN A 142 4.75 -9.86 -3.39
C ASN A 142 6.15 -10.48 -3.48
N ASP A 143 6.64 -10.70 -4.69
CA ASP A 143 8.00 -11.21 -4.91
C ASP A 143 9.05 -10.19 -4.43
N ALA A 144 8.89 -8.91 -4.75
CA ALA A 144 9.82 -7.87 -4.34
C ALA A 144 9.81 -7.58 -2.84
N ILE A 145 8.65 -7.56 -2.20
CA ILE A 145 8.56 -7.33 -0.74
C ILE A 145 9.05 -8.55 0.04
N ASN A 146 8.94 -9.76 -0.52
CA ASN A 146 9.47 -10.97 0.13
C ASN A 146 11.01 -10.95 0.20
N GLU A 147 11.71 -10.19 -0.65
CA GLU A 147 13.16 -9.99 -0.53
C GLU A 147 13.54 -9.36 0.81
N TRP A 148 12.67 -8.53 1.40
CA TRP A 148 12.85 -8.02 2.76
C TRP A 148 12.81 -9.17 3.77
N ARG A 149 11.83 -10.06 3.67
CA ARG A 149 11.74 -11.23 4.56
C ARG A 149 12.96 -12.14 4.43
N GLN A 150 13.50 -12.29 3.23
CA GLN A 150 14.71 -13.06 2.97
C GLN A 150 15.96 -12.39 3.55
N ALA A 151 16.00 -11.05 3.58
CA ALA A 151 17.10 -10.30 4.16
C ALA A 151 17.15 -10.41 5.70
N SER A 152 16.00 -10.52 6.38
CA SER A 152 15.95 -10.65 7.84
C SER A 152 14.62 -11.17 8.39
N ASP A 153 14.69 -11.98 9.45
CA ASP A 153 13.50 -12.47 10.17
C ASP A 153 12.80 -11.38 11.00
N ARG A 154 13.42 -10.19 11.12
CA ARG A 154 12.87 -8.96 11.72
C ARG A 154 11.78 -8.30 10.87
N TYR A 155 11.75 -8.60 9.58
CA TYR A 155 10.75 -8.05 8.66
C TYR A 155 9.55 -8.98 8.55
N ILE A 156 8.36 -8.39 8.72
CA ILE A 156 7.06 -9.07 8.57
C ILE A 156 6.31 -8.38 7.44
N PRO A 157 6.65 -8.65 6.17
CA PRO A 157 5.99 -8.01 5.04
C PRO A 157 4.59 -8.53 4.84
N LEU A 158 3.70 -7.63 4.41
CA LEU A 158 2.33 -7.94 4.07
C LEU A 158 2.20 -8.13 2.56
N ALA A 159 1.73 -9.30 2.17
CA ALA A 159 1.40 -9.61 0.78
C ALA A 159 0.12 -8.89 0.36
N LEU A 160 0.02 -8.52 -0.91
CA LEU A 160 -1.25 -8.10 -1.51
C LEU A 160 -1.99 -9.32 -2.06
N VAL A 161 -3.32 -9.20 -2.12
CA VAL A 161 -4.19 -10.17 -2.79
C VAL A 161 -4.83 -9.55 -4.04
N PRO A 162 -4.97 -10.30 -5.14
CA PRO A 162 -5.74 -9.84 -6.31
C PRO A 162 -7.25 -9.88 -6.02
N TYR A 163 -8.00 -8.90 -6.52
CA TYR A 163 -9.46 -8.84 -6.39
C TYR A 163 -10.17 -9.10 -7.71
N LEU A 164 -9.57 -8.68 -8.84
CA LEU A 164 -10.20 -8.73 -10.15
C LEU A 164 -10.04 -10.09 -10.84
N SER A 165 -9.16 -10.94 -10.31
CA SER A 165 -8.83 -12.25 -10.90
C SER A 165 -9.62 -13.42 -10.34
N GLY A 166 -10.60 -13.16 -9.47
CA GLY A 166 -11.42 -14.21 -8.83
C GLY A 166 -10.82 -14.75 -7.54
N ILE A 167 -11.64 -15.49 -6.79
CA ILE A 167 -11.29 -15.98 -5.45
C ILE A 167 -10.19 -17.03 -5.51
N GLU A 168 -10.18 -17.85 -6.56
CA GLU A 168 -9.18 -18.90 -6.76
C GLU A 168 -7.78 -18.32 -6.95
N ALA A 169 -7.65 -17.19 -7.66
CA ALA A 169 -6.39 -16.49 -7.83
C ALA A 169 -5.91 -15.85 -6.50
N ALA A 170 -6.85 -15.35 -5.69
CA ALA A 170 -6.53 -14.80 -4.37
C ALA A 170 -6.03 -15.89 -3.41
N VAL A 171 -6.74 -17.02 -3.34
CA VAL A 171 -6.33 -18.20 -2.55
C VAL A 171 -4.96 -18.70 -2.98
N ALA A 172 -4.75 -18.92 -4.28
CA ALA A 172 -3.48 -19.41 -4.81
C ALA A 172 -2.30 -18.48 -4.47
N GLU A 173 -2.52 -17.16 -4.49
CA GLU A 173 -1.47 -16.21 -4.13
C GLU A 173 -1.20 -16.20 -2.62
N VAL A 174 -2.22 -16.35 -1.77
CA VAL A 174 -2.05 -16.49 -0.31
C VAL A 174 -1.27 -17.75 0.04
N GLU A 175 -1.62 -18.89 -0.56
CA GLU A 175 -0.90 -20.15 -0.38
C GLU A 175 0.57 -20.01 -0.81
N ARG A 176 0.81 -19.39 -1.98
CA ARG A 176 2.16 -19.17 -2.50
C ARG A 176 3.01 -18.31 -1.57
N VAL A 177 2.48 -17.19 -1.06
CA VAL A 177 3.26 -16.31 -0.17
C VAL A 177 3.49 -16.95 1.21
N ALA A 178 2.58 -17.82 1.66
CA ALA A 178 2.76 -18.61 2.88
C ALA A 178 3.95 -19.57 2.77
N GLU A 179 4.07 -20.27 1.63
CA GLU A 179 5.22 -21.13 1.28
C GLU A 179 6.53 -20.35 1.22
N LEU A 180 6.48 -19.10 0.75
CA LEU A 180 7.64 -18.19 0.72
C LEU A 180 8.04 -17.62 2.08
N GLY A 181 7.28 -17.91 3.15
CA GLY A 181 7.61 -17.52 4.51
C GLY A 181 6.97 -16.21 4.98
N MET A 182 6.09 -15.60 4.17
CA MET A 182 5.28 -14.45 4.58
C MET A 182 4.18 -14.92 5.55
N ARG A 183 3.77 -14.03 6.47
CA ARG A 183 2.82 -14.36 7.54
C ARG A 183 1.67 -13.35 7.67
N GLY A 184 1.54 -12.44 6.73
CA GLY A 184 0.44 -11.48 6.69
C GLY A 184 0.06 -11.11 5.27
N VAL A 185 -1.22 -10.86 5.08
CA VAL A 185 -1.79 -10.28 3.86
C VAL A 185 -2.46 -8.96 4.21
N LEU A 186 -2.35 -7.99 3.31
CA LEU A 186 -3.04 -6.72 3.40
C LEU A 186 -4.23 -6.74 2.45
N MET A 187 -5.41 -6.50 3.02
CA MET A 187 -6.64 -6.35 2.27
C MET A 187 -7.21 -4.95 2.42
N ILE A 188 -8.04 -4.56 1.46
CA ILE A 188 -9.03 -3.49 1.66
C ILE A 188 -10.13 -4.03 2.55
N ALA A 189 -10.58 -3.27 3.55
CA ALA A 189 -11.57 -3.81 4.50
C ALA A 189 -12.99 -3.87 3.94
N GLU A 190 -13.30 -3.13 2.89
CA GLU A 190 -14.61 -3.24 2.25
C GLU A 190 -14.52 -3.19 0.72
N PRO A 191 -14.28 -4.35 0.08
CA PRO A 191 -14.18 -4.45 -1.37
C PRO A 191 -15.43 -3.96 -2.11
N SER A 192 -16.63 -4.17 -1.58
CA SER A 192 -17.87 -3.69 -2.22
C SER A 192 -17.99 -2.17 -2.24
N ASN A 193 -17.22 -1.46 -1.40
CA ASN A 193 -17.16 0.00 -1.39
C ASN A 193 -16.05 0.57 -2.29
N ALA A 194 -15.36 -0.25 -3.07
CA ALA A 194 -14.27 0.19 -3.97
C ALA A 194 -14.75 1.11 -5.12
N VAL A 195 -16.06 1.16 -5.40
CA VAL A 195 -16.67 2.13 -6.33
C VAL A 195 -17.40 3.22 -5.57
N LYS A 196 -16.90 4.47 -5.58
CA LYS A 196 -17.65 5.65 -5.11
C LYS A 196 -17.46 6.86 -6.04
N PRO A 197 -18.50 7.72 -6.19
CA PRO A 197 -18.54 8.78 -7.20
C PRO A 197 -17.39 9.78 -7.06
N ALA A 198 -17.04 10.38 -8.20
CA ALA A 198 -16.00 11.41 -8.30
C ALA A 198 -16.24 12.54 -7.30
N GLY A 199 -15.20 12.92 -6.55
CA GLY A 199 -15.19 14.23 -5.89
C GLY A 199 -14.58 14.40 -4.51
N ASP A 200 -13.99 13.41 -3.80
CA ASP A 200 -13.27 13.78 -2.56
C ASP A 200 -12.30 12.76 -1.92
N THR A 201 -11.11 13.26 -1.58
CA THR A 201 -10.09 12.84 -0.57
C THR A 201 -9.01 11.78 -0.88
N ILE A 202 -7.83 12.08 -0.31
CA ILE A 202 -6.44 11.57 -0.44
C ILE A 202 -6.24 10.05 -0.13
N PHE A 203 -7.33 9.37 0.23
CA PHE A 203 -7.33 7.99 0.71
C PHE A 203 -8.43 7.13 0.06
N ARG A 204 -9.12 7.63 -0.97
CA ARG A 204 -10.17 6.85 -1.62
C ARG A 204 -9.62 5.89 -2.66
N ILE A 205 -10.10 4.64 -2.59
CA ILE A 205 -10.19 3.76 -3.75
C ILE A 205 -11.27 4.34 -4.65
N ALA A 206 -10.88 5.20 -5.58
CA ALA A 206 -11.77 5.71 -6.61
C ALA A 206 -11.15 5.39 -7.97
N SER A 207 -11.18 4.11 -8.34
CA SER A 207 -10.92 3.75 -9.73
C SER A 207 -12.22 3.85 -10.50
N SER A 208 -12.20 4.50 -11.66
CA SER A 208 -13.29 4.48 -12.65
C SER A 208 -13.46 3.10 -13.31
N ASN A 209 -12.96 2.04 -12.68
CA ASN A 209 -12.91 0.70 -13.20
C ASN A 209 -14.27 0.02 -12.93
N PRO A 210 -15.06 -0.30 -13.97
CA PRO A 210 -16.38 -0.88 -13.81
C PRO A 210 -16.34 -2.27 -13.13
N ALA A 211 -15.23 -3.00 -13.21
CA ALA A 211 -15.07 -4.31 -12.57
C ALA A 211 -15.18 -4.25 -11.04
N LEU A 212 -14.90 -3.09 -10.44
CA LEU A 212 -15.00 -2.91 -9.00
C LEU A 212 -16.44 -2.92 -8.47
N GLY A 213 -17.42 -2.61 -9.33
CA GLY A 213 -18.84 -2.57 -8.91
C GLY A 213 -19.42 -3.95 -8.62
N ALA A 214 -18.69 -5.01 -8.98
CA ALA A 214 -19.08 -6.40 -8.77
C ALA A 214 -18.35 -7.05 -7.57
N LEU A 215 -17.53 -6.30 -6.82
CA LEU A 215 -16.84 -6.86 -5.66
C LEU A 215 -17.82 -7.10 -4.52
N ASN A 216 -17.73 -8.29 -3.93
CA ASN A 216 -18.59 -8.69 -2.83
C ASN A 216 -18.17 -8.02 -1.52
N HIS A 217 -19.13 -7.83 -0.62
CA HIS A 217 -18.86 -7.42 0.75
C HIS A 217 -17.98 -8.48 1.43
N PHE A 218 -17.09 -8.12 2.36
CA PHE A 218 -16.11 -9.08 2.91
C PHE A 218 -16.75 -10.24 3.70
N ASN A 219 -17.97 -10.06 4.20
CA ASN A 219 -18.74 -11.10 4.89
C ASN A 219 -19.58 -11.98 3.94
N ASP A 220 -19.47 -11.77 2.62
CA ASP A 220 -20.08 -12.64 1.63
C ASP A 220 -19.35 -14.00 1.61
N PRO A 221 -20.06 -15.14 1.54
CA PRO A 221 -19.45 -16.47 1.45
C PRO A 221 -18.46 -16.65 0.29
N TYR A 222 -18.51 -15.77 -0.71
CA TYR A 222 -17.48 -15.65 -1.74
C TYR A 222 -16.05 -15.61 -1.17
N TRP A 223 -15.85 -15.00 0.00
CA TRP A 223 -14.52 -14.84 0.62
C TRP A 223 -14.11 -16.02 1.52
N ASP A 224 -15.02 -16.95 1.85
CA ASP A 224 -14.75 -18.08 2.76
C ASP A 224 -13.52 -18.91 2.35
N PRO A 225 -13.28 -19.20 1.05
CA PRO A 225 -12.07 -19.94 0.65
C PRO A 225 -10.78 -19.19 1.00
N LEU A 226 -10.77 -17.85 0.90
CA LEU A 226 -9.61 -17.03 1.26
C LEU A 226 -9.39 -17.03 2.77
N TRP A 227 -10.47 -16.97 3.56
CA TRP A 227 -10.41 -17.07 5.02
C TRP A 227 -9.84 -18.42 5.47
N ALA A 228 -10.31 -19.51 4.86
CA ALA A 228 -9.80 -20.86 5.11
C ALA A 228 -8.30 -20.95 4.76
N ALA A 229 -7.89 -20.47 3.58
CA ALA A 229 -6.48 -20.47 3.18
C ALA A 229 -5.59 -19.65 4.12
N CYS A 230 -6.07 -18.48 4.59
CA CYS A 230 -5.35 -17.69 5.58
C CYS A 230 -5.22 -18.44 6.92
N GLN A 231 -6.30 -19.06 7.38
CA GLN A 231 -6.30 -19.85 8.62
C GLN A 231 -5.34 -21.04 8.53
N ASP A 232 -5.41 -21.83 7.46
CA ASP A 232 -4.57 -23.01 7.25
C ASP A 232 -3.09 -22.64 7.10
N GLY A 233 -2.79 -21.53 6.43
CA GLY A 233 -1.44 -21.00 6.26
C GLY A 233 -0.88 -20.24 7.48
N GLY A 234 -1.69 -20.02 8.52
CA GLY A 234 -1.32 -19.16 9.65
C GLY A 234 -1.00 -17.72 9.23
N ILE A 235 -1.72 -17.21 8.23
CA ILE A 235 -1.57 -15.87 7.66
C ILE A 235 -2.54 -14.91 8.35
N SER A 236 -2.01 -13.85 8.95
CA SER A 236 -2.83 -12.79 9.53
C SER A 236 -3.38 -11.87 8.44
N ILE A 237 -4.66 -11.53 8.55
CA ILE A 237 -5.29 -10.54 7.67
C ILE A 237 -5.13 -9.16 8.30
N HIS A 238 -4.54 -8.24 7.55
CA HIS A 238 -4.35 -6.85 7.94
C HIS A 238 -5.28 -5.96 7.13
N TRP A 239 -5.87 -4.99 7.81
CA TRP A 239 -6.54 -3.86 7.19
C TRP A 239 -5.86 -2.58 7.63
N HIS A 240 -5.26 -1.86 6.68
CA HIS A 240 -4.69 -0.54 6.93
C HIS A 240 -5.77 0.54 6.76
N THR A 241 -5.47 1.78 7.15
CA THR A 241 -6.40 2.92 7.00
C THR A 241 -7.04 2.95 5.60
N SER A 242 -8.25 3.51 5.51
CA SER A 242 -9.01 3.73 4.24
C SER A 242 -9.99 2.63 3.80
N ALA A 243 -10.43 1.82 4.75
CA ALA A 243 -10.99 0.50 4.46
C ALA A 243 -12.54 0.42 4.45
N GLY A 244 -13.30 1.53 4.43
CA GLY A 244 -14.77 1.46 4.59
C GLY A 244 -15.51 2.79 4.82
N ILE A 245 -16.71 2.71 5.41
CA ILE A 245 -17.69 3.82 5.46
C ILE A 245 -17.17 4.99 6.30
N GLN A 246 -17.02 6.14 5.65
CA GLN A 246 -16.44 7.36 6.20
C GLN A 246 -17.26 7.90 7.39
N LEU A 247 -16.67 7.90 8.58
CA LEU A 247 -17.08 8.83 9.63
C LEU A 247 -16.79 10.24 9.13
N ARG A 248 -17.83 10.98 8.70
CA ARG A 248 -17.65 12.37 8.25
C ARG A 248 -17.35 13.24 9.47
N VAL A 249 -16.07 13.45 9.73
CA VAL A 249 -15.63 14.50 10.65
C VAL A 249 -15.74 15.82 9.89
N PRO A 250 -16.54 16.80 10.35
CA PRO A 250 -16.64 18.08 9.69
C PRO A 250 -15.27 18.74 9.64
N LEU A 251 -14.83 19.15 8.44
CA LEU A 251 -13.65 19.97 8.27
C LEU A 251 -14.03 21.42 8.59
N TRP A 252 -13.43 21.98 9.63
CA TRP A 252 -13.70 23.36 10.05
C TRP A 252 -12.91 24.32 9.15
N ARG A 253 -13.48 25.50 8.85
CA ARG A 253 -12.75 26.53 8.09
C ARG A 253 -11.53 26.99 8.89
N GLY A 254 -10.37 27.07 8.22
CA GLY A 254 -9.14 27.61 8.80
C GLY A 254 -8.12 26.56 9.27
N TYR A 255 -8.35 25.27 9.06
CA TYR A 255 -7.32 24.26 9.31
C TYR A 255 -6.10 24.48 8.42
N ILE A 256 -4.91 24.53 9.05
CA ILE A 256 -3.65 24.37 8.33
C ILE A 256 -3.46 22.91 7.91
N ARG A 257 -2.58 22.63 6.94
CA ARG A 257 -2.38 21.28 6.37
C ARG A 257 -2.19 20.20 7.44
N GLY A 258 -1.37 20.45 8.46
CA GLY A 258 -1.15 19.51 9.56
C GLY A 258 -2.40 19.23 10.40
N GLN A 259 -3.20 20.27 10.70
CA GLN A 259 -4.46 20.11 11.44
C GLN A 259 -5.51 19.34 10.62
N MET A 260 -5.55 19.59 9.31
CA MET A 260 -6.45 18.87 8.40
C MET A 260 -6.10 17.38 8.33
N LEU A 261 -4.80 17.04 8.20
CA LEU A 261 -4.34 15.65 8.25
C LEU A 261 -4.67 14.98 9.59
N ALA A 262 -4.40 15.67 10.71
CA ALA A 262 -4.66 15.16 12.06
C ALA A 262 -6.17 14.94 12.33
N ALA A 263 -7.04 15.82 11.83
CA ALA A 263 -8.48 15.67 11.97
C ALA A 263 -9.07 14.59 11.04
N HIS A 264 -8.48 14.38 9.87
CA HIS A 264 -8.93 13.38 8.91
C HIS A 264 -8.51 11.96 9.29
N ALA A 265 -7.30 11.78 9.83
CA ALA A 265 -6.76 10.45 10.14
C ALA A 265 -7.68 9.61 11.06
N PRO A 266 -8.23 10.12 12.19
CA PRO A 266 -9.14 9.34 13.04
C PRO A 266 -10.38 8.81 12.32
N ALA A 267 -10.93 9.57 11.36
CA ALA A 267 -12.07 9.13 10.56
C ALA A 267 -11.76 7.86 9.75
N THR A 268 -10.50 7.70 9.31
CA THR A 268 -10.06 6.53 8.54
C THR A 268 -9.87 5.28 9.39
N PHE A 269 -9.63 5.42 10.71
CA PHE A 269 -9.47 4.30 11.65
C PHE A 269 -10.80 3.83 12.24
N ALA A 270 -11.75 4.74 12.49
CA ALA A 270 -13.05 4.40 13.06
C ALA A 270 -13.91 3.49 12.16
N VAL A 271 -13.53 3.41 10.88
CA VAL A 271 -13.99 2.43 9.90
C VAL A 271 -13.76 0.99 10.40
N LEU A 272 -12.56 0.66 10.86
CA LEU A 272 -12.19 -0.71 11.26
C LEU A 272 -13.01 -1.19 12.47
N ALA A 273 -13.31 -0.28 13.39
CA ALA A 273 -14.12 -0.56 14.58
C ALA A 273 -15.56 -0.99 14.26
N GLN A 274 -16.10 -0.65 13.09
CA GLN A 274 -17.45 -1.03 12.67
C GLN A 274 -17.51 -2.44 12.06
N PHE A 275 -16.36 -3.02 11.69
CA PHE A 275 -16.28 -4.32 11.02
C PHE A 275 -15.98 -5.46 11.97
N LEU A 276 -15.29 -5.18 13.09
CA LEU A 276 -15.03 -6.14 14.16
C LEU A 276 -16.30 -6.93 14.61
N PRO A 277 -17.49 -6.33 14.72
CA PRO A 277 -18.71 -7.07 15.07
C PRO A 277 -19.22 -8.05 14.00
N ASN A 278 -18.82 -7.90 12.72
CA ASN A 278 -19.26 -8.77 11.62
C ASN A 278 -18.30 -9.96 11.38
N LEU A 279 -17.17 -10.01 12.11
CA LEU A 279 -16.18 -11.08 12.06
C LEU A 279 -16.39 -12.12 13.18
N ILE A 280 -17.38 -11.92 14.04
CA ILE A 280 -17.76 -12.78 15.18
C ILE A 280 -19.13 -13.38 14.88
#